data_AF-A0AAW9J2F6-F1
#
_entry.id   AF-A0AAW9J2F6-F1
#
_cell.length_a   1.000
_cell.length_b   1.000
_cell.length_c   1.000
_cell.angle_alpha   90.00
_cell.angle_beta   90.00
_cell.angle_gamma   90.00
#
_symmetry.space_group_name_H-M   'P 1'
#
loop_
_entity.id
_entity.type
_entity.pdbx_description
1 polymer ?
#
loop_
_entity_poly.entity_id
_entity_poly.type
_entity_poly.pdbx_seq_one_letter_code
_entity_poly.pdbx_strand_id
1 'polypeptide(L)'
;MNTKIKKVHVIYKTHLDIGFTDFAQNVLDRYTNEYIPNAVNLAFKLNTPENKKFIWTVGSFLIDYYLKNASKDAIKNFEKAIKLGYITWHGISCTTHTELMDKELFKYSLNISKELDKKYNKTTIASKMTDVPGHTISIVPYMAEAGLKYMHIGVNGSSMVPMVPEMFLWKINGAELIVHYASDYGASFSIDGLDEVLEFAHTGDNLGPQSEEDVEKEFNRIKAKYPNAEVEASTLDEFAKAVIKIKDKLPVIEEEIGDTWIHGVASDPVKVVQFKTLLTLKNKWLKEGLLKEGSYEYTELMT
;
A
#
# COMPACT_ATOMS: atom_id res chain seq x y z
N MET A 1 -13.74 19.08 -18.31
CA MET A 1 -14.01 19.41 -16.90
C MET A 1 -15.20 18.56 -16.45
N ASN A 2 -15.08 17.86 -15.32
CA ASN A 2 -16.19 17.06 -14.78
C ASN A 2 -16.84 17.82 -13.62
N THR A 3 -18.07 18.28 -13.80
CA THR A 3 -18.78 19.14 -12.85
C THR A 3 -19.68 18.39 -11.88
N LYS A 4 -19.85 17.07 -12.04
CA LYS A 4 -20.66 16.21 -11.15
C LYS A 4 -19.91 15.78 -9.90
N ILE A 5 -18.58 15.83 -9.93
CA ILE A 5 -17.71 15.42 -8.84
C ILE A 5 -17.73 16.49 -7.75
N LYS A 6 -17.90 16.05 -6.50
CA LYS A 6 -17.89 16.91 -5.32
C LYS A 6 -16.62 16.78 -4.49
N LYS A 7 -15.93 15.65 -4.56
CA LYS A 7 -14.70 15.41 -3.80
C LYS A 7 -13.63 14.70 -4.62
N VAL A 8 -12.38 15.12 -4.47
CA VAL A 8 -11.23 14.45 -5.08
C VAL A 8 -10.24 14.05 -4.00
N HIS A 9 -9.97 12.75 -3.92
CA HIS A 9 -8.97 12.14 -3.03
C HIS A 9 -7.63 12.07 -3.77
N VAL A 10 -6.70 12.96 -3.43
CA VAL A 10 -5.35 12.93 -4.01
C VAL A 10 -4.43 12.08 -3.14
N ILE A 11 -3.95 10.97 -3.69
CA ILE A 11 -3.06 10.03 -2.99
C ILE A 11 -1.61 10.26 -3.43
N TYR A 12 -0.79 10.77 -2.52
CA TYR A 12 0.65 10.92 -2.73
C TYR A 12 1.38 9.67 -2.27
N LYS A 13 2.14 9.05 -3.17
CA LYS A 13 2.85 7.79 -2.89
C LYS A 13 4.10 7.64 -3.76
N THR A 14 5.05 6.87 -3.23
CA THR A 14 6.24 6.39 -3.95
C THR A 14 6.18 4.87 -4.04
N HIS A 15 6.61 4.32 -5.18
CA HIS A 15 6.80 2.88 -5.33
C HIS A 15 8.11 2.45 -4.66
N LEU A 16 8.07 1.32 -3.95
CA LEU A 16 9.20 0.79 -3.19
C LEU A 16 9.65 -0.51 -3.83
N ASP A 17 10.89 -0.52 -4.31
CA ASP A 17 11.58 -1.73 -4.72
C ASP A 17 12.76 -2.02 -3.81
N ILE A 18 12.76 -3.17 -3.15
CA ILE A 18 13.87 -3.59 -2.29
C ILE A 18 14.73 -4.58 -3.07
N GLY A 19 15.93 -4.15 -3.45
CA GLY A 19 16.90 -5.02 -4.14
C GLY A 19 16.80 -5.06 -5.66
N PHE A 20 15.94 -4.24 -6.29
CA PHE A 20 15.84 -4.12 -7.76
C PHE A 20 16.66 -2.95 -8.31
N THR A 21 16.36 -1.72 -7.87
CA THR A 21 17.03 -0.51 -8.39
C THR A 21 18.46 -0.34 -7.84
N ASP A 22 18.75 -0.94 -6.68
CA ASP A 22 20.03 -0.92 -5.96
C ASP A 22 20.02 -2.06 -4.92
N PHE A 23 21.12 -2.29 -4.22
CA PHE A 23 21.16 -3.22 -3.08
C PHE A 23 20.09 -2.85 -2.04
N ALA A 24 19.47 -3.88 -1.45
CA ALA A 24 18.39 -3.70 -0.48
C ALA A 24 18.74 -2.72 0.64
N GLN A 25 19.93 -2.86 1.24
CA GLN A 25 20.37 -1.96 2.31
C GLN A 25 20.55 -0.52 1.83
N ASN A 26 21.12 -0.30 0.64
CA ASN A 26 21.28 1.04 0.08
C ASN A 26 19.93 1.74 -0.12
N VAL A 27 18.92 1.01 -0.60
CA VAL A 27 17.55 1.53 -0.74
C VAL A 27 17.00 1.92 0.64
N LEU A 28 17.07 1.03 1.62
CA LEU A 28 16.55 1.27 2.97
C LEU A 28 17.25 2.43 3.68
N ASP A 29 18.57 2.56 3.48
CA ASP A 29 19.36 3.68 3.99
C ASP A 29 18.90 4.99 3.35
N ARG A 30 18.63 5.01 2.04
CA ARG A 30 18.11 6.20 1.35
C ARG A 30 16.72 6.60 1.86
N TYR A 31 15.83 5.63 2.06
CA TYR A 31 14.52 5.91 2.67
C TYR A 31 14.65 6.46 4.09
N THR A 32 15.58 5.91 4.88
CA THR A 32 15.78 6.28 6.29
C THR A 32 16.46 7.64 6.45
N ASN A 33 17.47 7.93 5.63
CA ASN A 33 18.31 9.11 5.81
C ASN A 33 17.84 10.30 4.96
N GLU A 34 17.10 10.05 3.87
CA GLU A 34 16.73 11.10 2.91
C GLU A 34 15.22 11.17 2.69
N TYR A 35 14.58 10.11 2.17
CA TYR A 35 13.22 10.22 1.64
C TYR A 35 12.14 10.41 2.70
N ILE A 36 12.16 9.63 3.79
CA ILE A 36 11.20 9.82 4.89
C ILE A 36 11.41 11.17 5.58
N PRO A 37 12.64 11.60 5.94
CA PRO A 37 12.88 12.94 6.47
C PRO A 37 12.37 14.06 5.55
N ASN A 38 12.64 13.96 4.24
CA ASN A 38 12.17 14.94 3.25
C ASN A 38 10.65 14.98 3.15
N ALA A 39 9.98 13.82 3.17
CA ALA A 39 8.52 13.74 3.14
C ALA A 39 7.89 14.38 4.39
N VAL A 40 8.48 14.14 5.56
CA VAL A 40 8.06 14.76 6.83
C VAL A 40 8.21 16.28 6.75
N ASN A 41 9.37 16.77 6.34
CA ASN A 41 9.64 18.21 6.23
C ASN A 41 8.70 18.89 5.23
N LEU A 42 8.48 18.28 4.07
CA LEU A 42 7.55 18.77 3.06
C LEU A 42 6.13 18.83 3.59
N ALA A 43 5.67 17.79 4.29
CA ALA A 43 4.32 17.77 4.86
C ALA A 43 4.13 18.84 5.94
N PHE A 44 5.13 19.07 6.79
CA PHE A 44 5.08 20.18 7.76
C PHE A 44 5.07 21.56 7.09
N LYS A 45 5.70 21.70 5.93
CA LYS A 45 5.72 22.95 5.17
C LYS A 45 4.38 23.22 4.47
N LEU A 46 3.77 22.19 3.88
CA LEU A 46 2.61 22.32 3.02
C LEU A 46 1.26 22.22 3.74
N ASN A 47 1.22 21.61 4.91
CA ASN A 47 -0.02 21.38 5.63
C ASN A 47 -0.21 22.32 6.82
N THR A 48 -1.47 22.67 7.08
CA THR A 48 -1.93 23.16 8.38
C THR A 48 -2.81 22.09 9.04
N PRO A 49 -3.13 22.22 10.34
CA PRO A 49 -4.07 21.28 10.99
C PRO A 49 -5.43 21.21 10.29
N GLU A 50 -5.89 22.31 9.68
CA GLU A 50 -7.19 22.46 9.03
C GLU A 50 -7.16 22.13 7.53
N ASN A 51 -6.00 22.18 6.88
CA ASN A 51 -5.87 21.97 5.44
C ASN A 51 -4.62 21.18 5.09
N LYS A 52 -4.82 19.98 4.53
CA LYS A 52 -3.74 19.07 4.12
C LYS A 52 -3.63 19.06 2.61
N LYS A 53 -2.50 19.59 2.12
CA LYS A 53 -2.11 19.56 0.71
C LYS A 53 -1.24 18.37 0.34
N PHE A 54 -0.59 17.74 1.33
CA PHE A 54 0.31 16.61 1.09
C PHE A 54 0.23 15.59 2.23
N ILE A 55 -0.21 14.36 1.92
CA ILE A 55 -0.17 13.22 2.84
C ILE A 55 0.60 12.11 2.17
N TRP A 56 1.81 11.83 2.64
CA TRP A 56 2.65 10.80 2.02
C TRP A 56 2.26 9.41 2.50
N THR A 57 1.95 8.53 1.56
CA THR A 57 1.52 7.15 1.82
C THR A 57 2.56 6.15 1.35
N VAL A 58 2.99 5.25 2.23
CA VAL A 58 3.88 4.13 1.91
C VAL A 58 3.31 2.80 2.43
N GLY A 59 3.95 1.67 2.10
CA GLY A 59 3.62 0.39 2.73
C GLY A 59 3.99 0.39 4.21
N SER A 60 3.28 -0.39 5.02
CA SER A 60 3.48 -0.40 6.48
C SER A 60 4.88 -0.85 6.90
N PHE A 61 5.58 -1.64 6.07
CA PHE A 61 6.97 -2.04 6.29
C PHE A 61 7.90 -0.84 6.46
N LEU A 62 7.83 0.16 5.58
CA LEU A 62 8.76 1.31 5.65
C LEU A 62 8.55 2.15 6.92
N ILE A 63 7.31 2.25 7.39
CA ILE A 63 7.00 2.95 8.64
C ILE A 63 7.63 2.20 9.81
N ASP A 64 7.41 0.88 9.88
CA ASP A 64 7.96 0.03 10.95
C ASP A 64 9.50 0.01 10.92
N TYR A 65 10.09 -0.17 9.73
CA TYR A 65 11.53 -0.14 9.52
C TYR A 65 12.15 1.18 10.00
N TYR A 66 11.54 2.32 9.65
CA TYR A 66 12.03 3.63 10.08
C TYR A 66 11.98 3.79 11.61
N LEU A 67 10.90 3.33 12.24
CA LEU A 67 10.75 3.40 13.70
C LEU A 67 11.77 2.52 14.44
N LYS A 68 12.32 1.50 13.80
CA LYS A 68 13.34 0.61 14.35
C LYS A 68 14.78 1.09 14.10
N ASN A 69 15.03 1.76 12.97
CA ASN A 69 16.39 2.03 12.49
C ASN A 69 16.80 3.51 12.48
N ALA A 70 15.86 4.45 12.50
CA ALA A 70 16.19 5.88 12.50
C ALA A 70 16.67 6.38 13.88
N SER A 71 17.30 7.56 13.90
CA SER A 71 17.73 8.19 15.15
C SER A 71 16.52 8.61 16.02
N LYS A 72 16.71 8.70 17.35
CA LYS A 72 15.62 9.07 18.29
C LYS A 72 14.95 10.39 17.93
N ASP A 73 15.73 11.39 17.50
CA ASP A 73 15.19 12.70 17.12
C ASP A 73 14.40 12.64 15.82
N ALA A 74 14.88 11.84 14.85
CA ALA A 74 14.17 11.61 13.59
C ALA A 74 12.85 10.87 13.83
N ILE A 75 12.86 9.83 14.67
CA ILE A 75 11.65 9.10 15.09
C ILE A 75 10.65 10.05 15.77
N LYS A 76 11.10 10.92 16.68
CA LYS A 76 10.21 11.87 17.37
C LYS A 76 9.51 12.81 16.38
N ASN A 77 10.24 13.32 15.38
CA ASN A 77 9.65 14.18 14.35
C ASN A 77 8.67 13.41 13.46
N PHE A 78 9.02 12.19 13.08
CA PHE A 78 8.18 11.29 12.29
C PHE A 78 6.88 10.91 13.00
N GLU A 79 6.95 10.53 14.29
CA GLU A 79 5.76 10.23 15.10
C GLU A 79 4.84 11.44 15.23
N LYS A 80 5.38 12.67 15.31
CA LYS A 80 4.60 13.90 15.29
C LYS A 80 3.84 14.04 13.96
N ALA A 81 4.51 13.80 12.83
CA ALA A 81 3.87 13.85 11.52
C ALA A 81 2.78 12.77 11.35
N ILE A 82 3.00 11.55 11.87
CA ILE A 82 1.98 10.49 11.89
C ILE A 82 0.74 10.92 12.67
N LYS A 83 0.91 11.49 13.86
CA LYS A 83 -0.19 11.95 14.75
C LYS A 83 -0.98 13.10 14.13
N LEU A 84 -0.32 13.99 13.38
CA LEU A 84 -1.00 15.05 12.61
C LEU A 84 -1.67 14.52 11.33
N GLY A 85 -1.42 13.26 10.98
CA GLY A 85 -1.96 12.62 9.77
C GLY A 85 -1.33 13.16 8.49
N TYR A 86 -0.02 13.47 8.55
CA TYR A 86 0.79 13.94 7.42
C TYR A 86 1.53 12.80 6.73
N ILE A 87 1.78 11.72 7.48
CA ILE A 87 2.29 10.46 6.96
C ILE A 87 1.29 9.36 7.32
N THR A 88 1.06 8.45 6.38
CA THR A 88 0.19 7.29 6.58
C THR A 88 0.74 6.04 5.89
N TRP A 89 0.16 4.90 6.22
CA TRP A 89 0.43 3.63 5.57
C TRP A 89 -0.86 3.01 5.00
N HIS A 90 -0.70 1.92 4.28
CA HIS A 90 -1.79 1.04 3.87
C HIS A 90 -1.57 -0.38 4.45
N GLY A 91 -2.58 -1.24 4.34
CA GLY A 91 -2.68 -2.48 5.12
C GLY A 91 -1.61 -3.53 4.84
N ILE A 92 -1.06 -3.57 3.63
CA ILE A 92 -0.01 -4.52 3.23
C ILE A 92 1.38 -3.88 3.43
N SER A 93 2.34 -4.70 3.85
CA SER A 93 3.71 -4.26 4.16
C SER A 93 4.42 -3.61 2.99
N CYS A 94 4.43 -4.26 1.83
CA CYS A 94 5.00 -3.84 0.56
C CYS A 94 4.40 -4.71 -0.57
N THR A 95 4.64 -4.36 -1.84
CA THR A 95 4.27 -5.28 -2.94
C THR A 95 5.07 -6.58 -2.80
N THR A 96 4.39 -7.70 -2.99
CA THR A 96 5.00 -9.04 -3.05
C THR A 96 4.37 -9.86 -4.17
N HIS A 97 5.06 -10.92 -4.60
CA HIS A 97 4.41 -12.02 -5.33
C HIS A 97 3.73 -12.94 -4.33
N THR A 98 2.41 -12.83 -4.20
CA THR A 98 1.62 -13.51 -3.16
C THR A 98 1.70 -15.03 -3.25
N GLU A 99 1.92 -15.57 -4.45
CA GLU A 99 2.05 -16.99 -4.76
C GLU A 99 3.33 -17.62 -4.19
N LEU A 100 4.29 -16.79 -3.76
CA LEU A 100 5.48 -17.24 -3.03
C LEU A 100 5.28 -17.23 -1.53
N MET A 101 4.26 -16.57 -1.01
CA MET A 101 4.06 -16.44 0.43
C MET A 101 3.28 -17.65 0.95
N ASP A 102 3.62 -18.10 2.16
CA ASP A 102 2.70 -18.92 2.92
C ASP A 102 1.75 -18.05 3.75
N LYS A 103 0.73 -18.70 4.33
CA LYS A 103 -0.28 -18.04 5.17
C LYS A 103 0.35 -17.15 6.24
N GLU A 104 1.32 -17.69 6.99
CA GLU A 104 1.87 -16.99 8.16
C GLU A 104 2.72 -15.78 7.74
N LEU A 105 3.45 -15.86 6.62
CA LEU A 105 4.17 -14.71 6.08
C LEU A 105 3.21 -13.62 5.58
N PHE A 106 2.12 -13.99 4.92
CA PHE A 106 1.10 -13.02 4.49
C PHE A 106 0.39 -12.37 5.68
N LYS A 107 0.03 -13.16 6.71
CA LYS A 107 -0.55 -12.62 7.95
C LYS A 107 0.42 -11.69 8.68
N TYR A 108 1.72 -12.00 8.69
CA TYR A 108 2.73 -11.10 9.25
C TYR A 108 2.78 -9.75 8.54
N SER A 109 2.75 -9.75 7.20
CA SER A 109 2.67 -8.52 6.39
C SER A 109 1.50 -7.61 6.82
N LEU A 110 0.32 -8.20 7.03
CA LEU A 110 -0.86 -7.48 7.51
C LEU A 110 -0.73 -7.01 8.97
N ASN A 111 -0.07 -7.81 9.81
CA ASN A 111 0.07 -7.51 11.23
C ASN A 111 0.94 -6.28 11.50
N ILE A 112 1.90 -5.97 10.62
CA ILE A 112 2.70 -4.75 10.72
C ILE A 112 1.78 -3.51 10.74
N SER A 113 0.83 -3.44 9.82
CA SER A 113 -0.15 -2.34 9.79
C SER A 113 -1.03 -2.32 11.06
N LYS A 114 -1.43 -3.50 11.57
CA LYS A 114 -2.24 -3.59 12.80
C LYS A 114 -1.52 -3.08 14.04
N GLU A 115 -0.25 -3.40 14.21
CA GLU A 115 0.52 -2.89 15.35
C GLU A 115 0.75 -1.38 15.24
N LEU A 116 0.96 -0.86 14.03
CA LEU A 116 1.03 0.60 13.79
C LEU A 116 -0.32 1.28 14.09
N ASP A 117 -1.43 0.73 13.63
CA ASP A 117 -2.79 1.21 13.91
C ASP A 117 -3.04 1.30 15.42
N LYS A 118 -2.71 0.23 16.15
CA LYS A 118 -2.81 0.19 17.61
C LYS A 118 -1.92 1.23 18.28
N LYS A 119 -0.66 1.35 17.83
CA LYS A 119 0.32 2.31 18.41
C LYS A 119 -0.12 3.76 18.23
N TYR A 120 -0.72 4.10 17.09
CA TYR A 120 -1.09 5.48 16.74
C TYR A 120 -2.59 5.77 16.76
N ASN A 121 -3.40 4.84 17.28
CA ASN A 121 -4.86 4.92 17.33
C ASN A 121 -5.47 5.26 15.96
N LYS A 122 -5.08 4.51 14.94
CA LYS A 122 -5.61 4.60 13.56
C LYS A 122 -6.39 3.34 13.19
N THR A 123 -7.09 3.40 12.07
CA THR A 123 -7.79 2.26 11.50
C THR A 123 -7.56 2.23 10.00
N THR A 124 -6.78 1.27 9.56
CA THR A 124 -6.48 1.00 8.16
C THR A 124 -7.47 -0.03 7.63
N ILE A 125 -8.18 0.32 6.57
CA ILE A 125 -9.15 -0.53 5.85
C ILE A 125 -8.80 -0.71 4.37
N ALA A 126 -7.79 0.02 3.88
CA ALA A 126 -7.33 -0.04 2.50
C ALA A 126 -5.90 -0.57 2.39
N SER A 127 -5.63 -1.30 1.32
CA SER A 127 -4.30 -1.76 0.93
C SER A 127 -3.97 -1.35 -0.50
N LYS A 128 -2.68 -1.37 -0.81
CA LYS A 128 -2.22 -1.16 -2.18
C LYS A 128 -1.07 -2.10 -2.52
N MET A 129 -1.19 -2.71 -3.69
CA MET A 129 -0.10 -3.34 -4.42
C MET A 129 0.14 -2.55 -5.71
N THR A 130 1.39 -2.57 -6.15
CA THR A 130 1.85 -1.89 -7.35
C THR A 130 2.87 -2.78 -8.03
N ASP A 131 2.99 -2.70 -9.35
CA ASP A 131 3.89 -3.48 -10.21
C ASP A 131 3.33 -4.86 -10.61
N VAL A 132 3.02 -5.69 -9.61
CA VAL A 132 2.53 -7.06 -9.81
C VAL A 132 1.05 -7.08 -10.25
N PRO A 133 0.70 -7.69 -11.41
CA PRO A 133 -0.65 -7.69 -11.97
C PRO A 133 -1.61 -8.70 -11.34
N GLY A 134 -1.13 -9.86 -10.90
CA GLY A 134 -1.97 -10.93 -10.38
C GLY A 134 -1.59 -11.30 -8.94
N HIS A 135 -2.58 -11.75 -8.20
CA HIS A 135 -2.41 -12.18 -6.82
C HIS A 135 -3.33 -13.36 -6.55
N THR A 136 -2.95 -14.25 -5.62
CA THR A 136 -3.83 -15.38 -5.29
C THR A 136 -5.08 -14.94 -4.53
N ILE A 137 -6.25 -15.44 -4.93
CA ILE A 137 -7.54 -15.24 -4.23
C ILE A 137 -7.50 -15.68 -2.77
N SER A 138 -6.56 -16.56 -2.42
CA SER A 138 -6.33 -17.00 -1.06
C SER A 138 -6.00 -15.86 -0.08
N ILE A 139 -5.61 -14.68 -0.57
CA ILE A 139 -5.39 -13.51 0.30
C ILE A 139 -6.70 -12.91 0.86
N VAL A 140 -7.82 -13.06 0.14
CA VAL A 140 -9.08 -12.37 0.45
C VAL A 140 -9.57 -12.66 1.87
N PRO A 141 -9.65 -13.92 2.35
CA PRO A 141 -10.06 -14.21 3.73
C PRO A 141 -9.17 -13.56 4.79
N TYR A 142 -7.85 -13.56 4.58
CA TYR A 142 -6.90 -13.00 5.55
C TYR A 142 -6.94 -11.48 5.57
N MET A 143 -7.12 -10.83 4.41
CA MET A 143 -7.32 -9.38 4.34
C MET A 143 -8.64 -8.99 5.02
N ALA A 144 -9.72 -9.75 4.80
CA ALA A 144 -11.01 -9.51 5.44
C ALA A 144 -10.95 -9.73 6.97
N GLU A 145 -10.27 -10.79 7.45
CA GLU A 145 -9.98 -11.05 8.87
C GLU A 145 -9.20 -9.87 9.49
N ALA A 146 -8.23 -9.34 8.75
CA ALA A 146 -7.51 -8.12 9.13
C ALA A 146 -8.36 -6.84 8.99
N GLY A 147 -9.65 -6.91 8.69
CA GLY A 147 -10.54 -5.76 8.60
C GLY A 147 -10.34 -4.87 7.38
N LEU A 148 -9.51 -5.29 6.41
CA LEU A 148 -9.36 -4.60 5.14
C LEU A 148 -10.61 -4.83 4.28
N LYS A 149 -10.97 -3.81 3.51
CA LYS A 149 -12.19 -3.75 2.68
C LYS A 149 -11.89 -3.39 1.24
N TYR A 150 -10.75 -2.77 0.98
CA TYR A 150 -10.38 -2.25 -0.33
C TYR A 150 -8.91 -2.53 -0.63
N MET A 151 -8.62 -2.96 -1.86
CA MET A 151 -7.27 -3.15 -2.36
C MET A 151 -7.15 -2.50 -3.74
N HIS A 152 -6.23 -1.56 -3.86
CA HIS A 152 -5.83 -1.03 -5.15
C HIS A 152 -4.64 -1.82 -5.70
N ILE A 153 -4.68 -2.21 -6.98
CA ILE A 153 -3.57 -2.82 -7.71
C ILE A 153 -3.19 -1.92 -8.88
N GLY A 154 -2.00 -1.33 -8.86
CA GLY A 154 -1.46 -0.61 -10.02
C GLY A 154 -0.50 -1.50 -10.78
N VAL A 155 -0.75 -1.77 -12.06
CA VAL A 155 0.03 -2.74 -12.83
C VAL A 155 1.26 -2.09 -13.45
N ASN A 156 2.39 -2.81 -13.56
CA ASN A 156 3.52 -2.34 -14.36
C ASN A 156 3.06 -2.07 -15.81
N GLY A 157 3.39 -0.90 -16.36
CA GLY A 157 3.03 -0.56 -17.75
C GLY A 157 3.59 -1.49 -18.84
N SER A 158 4.54 -2.36 -18.49
CA SER A 158 5.10 -3.42 -19.34
C SER A 158 4.40 -4.77 -19.19
N SER A 159 3.36 -4.85 -18.35
CA SER A 159 2.51 -6.03 -18.16
C SER A 159 1.07 -5.73 -18.62
N MET A 160 0.22 -6.76 -18.66
CA MET A 160 -1.19 -6.59 -18.96
C MET A 160 -2.03 -6.68 -17.70
N VAL A 161 -3.00 -5.77 -17.58
CA VAL A 161 -4.05 -5.88 -16.57
C VAL A 161 -4.86 -7.15 -16.84
N PRO A 162 -5.17 -7.97 -15.81
CA PRO A 162 -6.05 -9.12 -15.98
C PRO A 162 -7.39 -8.72 -16.61
N MET A 163 -8.03 -9.64 -17.34
CA MET A 163 -9.31 -9.40 -18.00
C MET A 163 -10.47 -9.43 -16.99
N VAL A 164 -10.49 -8.46 -16.09
CA VAL A 164 -11.49 -8.26 -15.04
C VAL A 164 -12.04 -6.83 -15.14
N PRO A 165 -13.21 -6.54 -14.54
CA PRO A 165 -13.68 -5.16 -14.41
C PRO A 165 -12.64 -4.29 -13.67
N GLU A 166 -12.58 -3.00 -13.99
CA GLU A 166 -11.63 -2.06 -13.35
C GLU A 166 -11.81 -2.01 -11.83
N MET A 167 -13.07 -2.14 -11.35
CA MET A 167 -13.39 -2.32 -9.94
C MET A 167 -14.44 -3.41 -9.76
N PHE A 168 -14.19 -4.33 -8.84
CA PHE A 168 -15.05 -5.49 -8.58
C PHE A 168 -14.99 -5.94 -7.12
N LEU A 169 -15.90 -6.82 -6.74
CA LEU A 169 -15.93 -7.47 -5.44
C LEU A 169 -15.39 -8.90 -5.58
N TRP A 170 -14.20 -9.15 -5.06
CA TRP A 170 -13.55 -10.45 -5.09
C TRP A 170 -14.03 -11.31 -3.92
N LYS A 171 -14.59 -12.48 -4.19
CA LYS A 171 -15.25 -13.32 -3.18
C LYS A 171 -14.71 -14.73 -3.17
N ILE A 172 -14.50 -15.25 -1.96
CA ILE A 172 -14.19 -16.66 -1.73
C ILE A 172 -14.64 -17.08 -0.32
N ASN A 173 -15.34 -18.21 -0.21
CA ASN A 173 -15.74 -18.81 1.08
C ASN A 173 -16.42 -17.82 2.05
N GLY A 174 -17.25 -16.91 1.53
CA GLY A 174 -17.95 -15.90 2.33
C GLY A 174 -17.11 -14.69 2.76
N ALA A 175 -15.80 -14.68 2.48
CA ALA A 175 -14.98 -13.48 2.57
C ALA A 175 -15.07 -12.66 1.28
N GLU A 176 -14.89 -11.35 1.40
CA GLU A 176 -14.99 -10.42 0.29
C GLU A 176 -13.99 -9.27 0.42
N LEU A 177 -13.51 -8.77 -0.71
CA LEU A 177 -12.60 -7.63 -0.82
C LEU A 177 -12.93 -6.82 -2.07
N ILE A 178 -13.06 -5.51 -1.95
CA ILE A 178 -13.17 -4.64 -3.14
C ILE A 178 -11.78 -4.52 -3.76
N VAL A 179 -11.66 -4.90 -5.03
CA VAL A 179 -10.41 -4.78 -5.79
C VAL A 179 -10.59 -3.71 -6.85
N HIS A 180 -9.59 -2.84 -7.00
CA HIS A 180 -9.54 -1.78 -8.00
C HIS A 180 -8.21 -1.82 -8.74
N TYR A 181 -8.26 -2.10 -10.04
CA TYR A 181 -7.11 -2.10 -10.92
C TYR A 181 -6.87 -0.73 -11.57
N ALA A 182 -5.60 -0.39 -11.73
CA ALA A 182 -5.15 0.65 -12.64
C ALA A 182 -4.12 0.06 -13.62
N SER A 183 -4.12 0.52 -14.87
CA SER A 183 -3.19 0.07 -15.92
C SER A 183 -1.75 0.56 -15.76
N ASP A 184 -1.52 1.41 -14.78
CA ASP A 184 -0.21 1.89 -14.34
C ASP A 184 -0.24 1.93 -12.79
N TYR A 185 0.82 2.40 -12.14
CA TYR A 185 0.93 2.44 -10.68
C TYR A 185 -0.23 3.15 -9.98
N GLY A 186 -0.88 4.09 -10.67
CA GLY A 186 -2.21 4.59 -10.35
C GLY A 186 -2.77 5.38 -11.53
N ALA A 187 -4.09 5.53 -11.58
CA ALA A 187 -4.77 6.34 -12.57
C ALA A 187 -5.89 7.17 -11.91
N SER A 188 -6.39 8.19 -12.60
CA SER A 188 -7.61 8.84 -12.11
C SER A 188 -8.79 7.91 -12.29
N PHE A 189 -9.58 7.71 -11.24
CA PHE A 189 -10.71 6.79 -11.27
C PHE A 189 -11.99 7.43 -10.76
N SER A 190 -13.06 7.23 -11.52
CA SER A 190 -14.43 7.63 -11.18
C SER A 190 -15.37 6.50 -11.56
N ILE A 191 -16.39 6.25 -10.74
CA ILE A 191 -17.38 5.19 -10.99
C ILE A 191 -18.80 5.74 -10.85
N ASP A 192 -19.71 5.23 -11.68
CA ASP A 192 -21.11 5.61 -11.63
C ASP A 192 -21.72 5.30 -10.26
N GLY A 193 -22.50 6.26 -9.75
CA GLY A 193 -23.10 6.17 -8.42
C GLY A 193 -22.22 6.71 -7.29
N LEU A 194 -21.02 7.23 -7.60
CA LEU A 194 -20.17 7.97 -6.66
C LEU A 194 -19.81 9.35 -7.21
N ASP A 195 -19.91 10.39 -6.38
CA ASP A 195 -19.50 11.77 -6.71
C ASP A 195 -18.11 12.12 -6.15
N GLU A 196 -17.36 11.10 -5.77
CA GLU A 196 -15.99 11.15 -5.25
C GLU A 196 -15.03 10.51 -6.27
N VAL A 197 -13.86 11.09 -6.49
CA VAL A 197 -12.84 10.63 -7.46
C VAL A 197 -11.53 10.34 -6.76
N LEU A 198 -10.84 9.30 -7.22
CA LEU A 198 -9.46 9.01 -6.83
C LEU A 198 -8.49 9.59 -7.86
N GLU A 199 -7.49 10.36 -7.42
CA GLU A 199 -6.35 10.77 -8.24
C GLU A 199 -5.07 10.31 -7.54
N PHE A 200 -4.15 9.71 -8.30
CA PHE A 200 -2.82 9.36 -7.79
C PHE A 200 -1.80 10.37 -8.25
N ALA A 201 -1.02 10.87 -7.28
CA ALA A 201 0.19 11.63 -7.52
C ALA A 201 1.37 10.73 -7.13
N HIS A 202 1.75 9.81 -8.03
CA HIS A 202 2.91 8.94 -7.82
C HIS A 202 4.21 9.62 -8.20
N THR A 203 5.24 9.37 -7.40
CA THR A 203 6.62 9.37 -7.89
C THR A 203 7.01 7.97 -8.35
N GLY A 204 8.01 7.88 -9.22
CA GLY A 204 8.53 6.61 -9.73
C GLY A 204 9.29 5.79 -8.69
N ASP A 205 9.87 4.69 -9.15
CA ASP A 205 10.58 3.69 -8.34
C ASP A 205 11.68 4.34 -7.49
N ASN A 206 11.53 4.25 -6.17
CA ASN A 206 12.53 4.70 -5.21
C ASN A 206 13.02 6.15 -5.41
N LEU A 207 12.14 7.05 -5.90
CA LEU A 207 12.48 8.47 -6.12
C LEU A 207 12.19 9.38 -4.92
N GLY A 208 11.59 8.84 -3.85
CA GLY A 208 11.17 9.61 -2.69
C GLY A 208 9.94 10.49 -2.95
N PRO A 209 9.60 11.43 -2.04
CA PRO A 209 8.44 12.31 -2.19
C PRO A 209 8.62 13.34 -3.32
N GLN A 210 7.52 13.90 -3.82
CA GLN A 210 7.55 15.03 -4.75
C GLN A 210 8.26 16.27 -4.17
N SER A 211 8.66 17.19 -5.05
CA SER A 211 9.01 18.56 -4.63
C SER A 211 7.75 19.38 -4.28
N GLU A 212 7.93 20.48 -3.56
CA GLU A 212 6.84 21.44 -3.30
C GLU A 212 6.21 21.99 -4.58
N GLU A 213 7.05 22.31 -5.57
CA GLU A 213 6.59 22.82 -6.86
C GLU A 213 5.73 21.78 -7.59
N ASP A 214 6.15 20.51 -7.58
CA ASP A 214 5.38 19.42 -8.18
C ASP A 214 4.05 19.21 -7.48
N VAL A 215 4.02 19.28 -6.14
CA VAL A 215 2.77 19.17 -5.36
C VAL A 215 1.80 20.29 -5.73
N GLU A 216 2.25 21.55 -5.76
CA GLU A 216 1.40 22.69 -6.12
C GLU A 216 0.94 22.62 -7.59
N LYS A 217 1.82 22.25 -8.51
CA LYS A 217 1.48 22.06 -9.93
C LYS A 217 0.41 21.00 -10.10
N GLU A 218 0.56 19.86 -9.43
CA GLU A 218 -0.38 18.76 -9.51
C GLU A 218 -1.74 19.12 -8.88
N PHE A 219 -1.71 19.79 -7.73
CA PHE A 219 -2.93 20.25 -7.07
C PHE A 219 -3.72 21.25 -7.93
N ASN A 220 -3.03 22.18 -8.60
CA ASN A 220 -3.64 23.13 -9.53
C ASN A 220 -4.20 22.45 -10.78
N ARG A 221 -3.48 21.46 -11.34
CA ARG A 221 -3.96 20.62 -12.46
C ARG A 221 -5.27 19.93 -12.10
N ILE A 222 -5.34 19.32 -10.92
CA ILE A 222 -6.53 18.59 -10.44
C ILE A 222 -7.71 19.56 -10.21
N LYS A 223 -7.48 20.71 -9.57
CA LYS A 223 -8.51 21.75 -9.40
C LYS A 223 -9.08 22.24 -10.73
N ALA A 224 -8.23 22.43 -11.74
CA ALA A 224 -8.69 22.80 -13.07
C ALA A 224 -9.52 21.69 -13.75
N LYS A 225 -9.21 20.41 -13.48
CA LYS A 225 -9.96 19.25 -14.00
C LYS A 225 -11.34 19.13 -13.34
N TYR A 226 -11.44 19.42 -12.04
CA TYR A 226 -12.65 19.32 -11.21
C TYR A 226 -13.01 20.64 -10.50
N PRO A 227 -13.47 21.67 -11.24
CA PRO A 227 -13.63 23.02 -10.70
C PRO A 227 -14.69 23.17 -9.59
N ASN A 228 -15.61 22.21 -9.49
CA ASN A 228 -16.69 22.22 -8.48
C ASN A 228 -16.42 21.28 -7.30
N ALA A 229 -15.29 20.56 -7.30
CA ALA A 229 -14.97 19.58 -6.29
C ALA A 229 -14.06 20.17 -5.21
N GLU A 230 -14.24 19.70 -3.98
CA GLU A 230 -13.25 19.83 -2.92
C GLU A 230 -12.06 18.91 -3.24
N VAL A 231 -10.89 19.51 -3.50
CA VAL A 231 -9.65 18.79 -3.76
C VAL A 231 -8.80 18.81 -2.50
N GLU A 232 -8.48 17.64 -1.96
CA GLU A 232 -7.67 17.47 -0.75
C GLU A 232 -6.62 16.36 -0.93
N ALA A 233 -5.50 16.47 -0.23
CA ALA A 233 -4.67 15.30 0.00
C ALA A 233 -5.44 14.35 0.94
N SER A 234 -5.56 13.10 0.52
CA SER A 234 -6.41 12.12 1.19
C SER A 234 -5.69 10.79 1.35
N THR A 235 -6.39 9.79 1.85
CA THR A 235 -5.86 8.43 2.02
C THR A 235 -6.71 7.42 1.26
N LEU A 236 -6.14 6.24 1.00
CA LEU A 236 -6.92 5.14 0.42
C LEU A 236 -8.04 4.67 1.36
N ASP A 237 -7.89 4.86 2.68
CA ASP A 237 -8.96 4.56 3.65
C ASP A 237 -10.16 5.48 3.46
N GLU A 238 -9.94 6.79 3.26
CA GLU A 238 -11.04 7.73 3.00
C GLU A 238 -11.76 7.41 1.69
N PHE A 239 -11.03 7.09 0.63
CA PHE A 239 -11.64 6.65 -0.63
C PHE A 239 -12.36 5.29 -0.47
N ALA A 240 -11.80 4.36 0.29
CA ALA A 240 -12.44 3.08 0.57
C ALA A 240 -13.80 3.25 1.27
N LYS A 241 -13.93 4.19 2.22
CA LYS A 241 -15.23 4.51 2.87
C LYS A 241 -16.27 4.96 1.85
N ALA A 242 -15.87 5.69 0.81
CA ALA A 242 -16.75 6.12 -0.27
C ALA A 242 -17.22 4.92 -1.11
N VAL A 243 -16.27 4.09 -1.56
CA VAL A 243 -16.54 2.94 -2.44
C VAL A 243 -17.35 1.84 -1.75
N ILE A 244 -17.19 1.62 -0.44
CA ILE A 244 -17.97 0.63 0.31
C ILE A 244 -19.48 0.89 0.19
N LYS A 245 -19.92 2.15 0.06
CA LYS A 245 -21.34 2.52 -0.09
C LYS A 245 -21.97 2.00 -1.38
N ILE A 246 -21.17 1.68 -2.39
CA ILE A 246 -21.63 1.16 -3.69
C ILE A 246 -21.22 -0.30 -3.92
N LYS A 247 -20.63 -0.97 -2.92
CA LYS A 247 -20.08 -2.33 -3.02
C LYS A 247 -21.06 -3.33 -3.65
N ASP A 248 -22.34 -3.26 -3.27
CA ASP A 248 -23.37 -4.20 -3.74
C ASP A 248 -23.75 -4.03 -5.22
N LYS A 249 -23.24 -2.97 -5.87
CA LYS A 249 -23.40 -2.72 -7.32
C LYS A 249 -22.20 -3.20 -8.13
N LEU A 250 -21.10 -3.57 -7.48
CA LEU A 250 -19.89 -4.01 -8.16
C LEU A 250 -20.08 -5.42 -8.73
N PRO A 251 -19.52 -5.70 -9.91
CA PRO A 251 -19.46 -7.07 -10.42
C PRO A 251 -18.70 -7.96 -9.42
N VAL A 252 -19.10 -9.22 -9.33
CA VAL A 252 -18.47 -10.21 -8.45
C VAL A 252 -17.53 -11.08 -9.28
N ILE A 253 -16.33 -11.30 -8.77
CA ILE A 253 -15.34 -12.24 -9.31
C ILE A 253 -15.07 -13.28 -8.21
N GLU A 254 -15.07 -14.56 -8.57
CA GLU A 254 -14.78 -15.67 -7.66
C GLU A 254 -13.57 -16.49 -8.13
N GLU A 255 -13.04 -16.15 -9.31
CA GLU A 255 -11.93 -16.80 -9.95
C GLU A 255 -10.57 -16.37 -9.37
N GLU A 256 -9.59 -17.27 -9.52
CA GLU A 256 -8.18 -16.99 -9.26
C GLU A 256 -7.63 -16.03 -10.32
N ILE A 257 -6.81 -15.07 -9.90
CA ILE A 257 -6.16 -14.10 -10.79
C ILE A 257 -4.66 -14.38 -10.80
N GLY A 258 -4.23 -15.25 -11.71
CA GLY A 258 -2.83 -15.64 -11.80
C GLY A 258 -1.89 -14.49 -12.18
N ASP A 259 -0.75 -14.42 -11.51
CA ASP A 259 0.30 -13.44 -11.83
C ASP A 259 1.04 -13.78 -13.13
N THR A 260 0.89 -12.92 -14.15
CA THR A 260 1.65 -13.01 -15.41
C THR A 260 3.07 -12.44 -15.31
N TRP A 261 3.39 -11.74 -14.22
CA TRP A 261 4.68 -11.10 -13.97
C TRP A 261 5.65 -12.00 -13.18
N ILE A 262 5.20 -13.12 -12.61
CA ILE A 262 5.99 -14.02 -11.75
C ILE A 262 7.05 -14.87 -12.48
N HIS A 263 7.58 -14.43 -13.63
CA HIS A 263 8.56 -15.21 -14.40
C HIS A 263 9.97 -15.20 -13.77
N GLY A 264 10.34 -14.15 -13.03
CA GLY A 264 11.65 -14.03 -12.37
C GLY A 264 11.92 -15.08 -11.29
N VAL A 265 10.87 -15.64 -10.68
CA VAL A 265 11.03 -16.68 -9.65
C VAL A 265 11.76 -17.91 -10.20
N ALA A 266 11.46 -18.31 -11.43
CA ALA A 266 12.04 -19.51 -12.02
C ALA A 266 13.54 -19.35 -12.38
N SER A 267 14.09 -18.13 -12.35
CA SER A 267 15.47 -17.88 -12.77
C SER A 267 16.52 -18.28 -11.72
N ASP A 268 16.15 -18.47 -10.45
CA ASP A 268 17.06 -18.90 -9.37
C ASP A 268 16.43 -20.00 -8.52
N PRO A 269 16.37 -21.25 -9.03
CA PRO A 269 15.70 -22.36 -8.36
C PRO A 269 16.34 -22.71 -7.01
N VAL A 270 17.65 -22.49 -6.83
CA VAL A 270 18.33 -22.75 -5.57
C VAL A 270 17.84 -21.79 -4.49
N LYS A 271 17.79 -20.49 -4.78
CA LYS A 271 17.26 -19.49 -3.85
C LYS A 271 15.79 -19.74 -3.51
N VAL A 272 14.98 -20.11 -4.51
CA VAL A 272 13.57 -20.46 -4.29
C VAL A 272 13.41 -21.68 -3.38
N VAL A 273 14.22 -22.73 -3.56
CA VAL A 273 14.19 -23.92 -2.69
C VAL A 273 14.61 -23.56 -1.27
N GLN A 274 15.66 -22.75 -1.09
CA GLN A 274 16.09 -22.26 0.22
C GLN A 274 14.99 -21.46 0.91
N PHE A 275 14.38 -20.51 0.21
CA PHE A 275 13.26 -19.71 0.71
C PHE A 275 12.07 -20.59 1.13
N LYS A 276 11.62 -21.52 0.28
CA LYS A 276 10.52 -22.44 0.62
C LYS A 276 10.86 -23.37 1.79
N THR A 277 12.13 -23.77 1.91
CA THR A 277 12.62 -24.55 3.05
C THR A 277 12.52 -23.73 4.34
N LEU A 278 12.89 -22.44 4.31
CA LEU A 278 12.76 -21.54 5.46
C LEU A 278 11.30 -21.36 5.87
N LEU A 279 10.37 -21.18 4.92
CA LEU A 279 8.93 -21.13 5.22
C LEU A 279 8.45 -22.42 5.92
N THR A 280 8.88 -23.58 5.41
CA THR A 280 8.53 -24.88 5.98
C THR A 280 9.09 -25.06 7.39
N LEU A 281 10.36 -24.71 7.60
CA LEU A 281 11.03 -24.78 8.91
C LEU A 281 10.39 -23.84 9.92
N LYS A 282 10.09 -22.59 9.52
CA LYS A 282 9.35 -21.63 10.34
C LYS A 282 8.03 -22.23 10.82
N ASN A 283 7.21 -22.78 9.91
CA ASN A 283 5.91 -23.36 10.27
C ASN A 283 6.07 -24.55 11.23
N LYS A 284 7.10 -25.37 11.03
CA LYS A 284 7.43 -26.47 11.94
C LYS A 284 7.80 -25.93 13.33
N TRP A 285 8.70 -24.94 13.41
CA TRP A 285 9.15 -24.38 14.68
C TRP A 285 8.03 -23.68 15.45
N LEU A 286 7.13 -22.97 14.77
CA LEU A 286 5.92 -22.41 15.39
C LEU A 286 5.03 -23.50 15.99
N LYS A 287 4.78 -24.58 15.22
CA LYS A 287 3.95 -25.71 15.67
C LYS A 287 4.56 -26.47 16.85
N GLU A 288 5.89 -26.62 16.87
CA GLU A 288 6.63 -27.32 17.93
C GLU A 288 6.92 -26.42 19.14
N GLY A 289 6.58 -25.13 19.09
CA GLY A 289 6.85 -24.17 20.15
C GLY A 289 8.32 -23.76 20.28
N LEU A 290 9.14 -24.06 19.26
CA LEU A 290 10.56 -23.68 19.17
C LEU A 290 10.75 -22.25 18.67
N LEU A 291 9.75 -21.71 17.98
CA LEU A 291 9.65 -20.29 17.60
C LEU A 291 8.35 -19.74 18.18
N LYS A 292 8.39 -18.54 18.76
CA LYS A 292 7.23 -17.90 19.38
C LYS A 292 6.86 -16.64 18.62
N GLU A 293 5.60 -16.53 18.20
CA GLU A 293 5.07 -15.32 17.58
C GLU A 293 5.33 -14.09 18.46
N GLY A 294 5.80 -13.01 17.84
CA GLY A 294 6.15 -11.76 18.51
C GLY A 294 7.46 -11.79 19.30
N SER A 295 8.24 -12.89 19.28
CA SER A 295 9.61 -12.86 19.79
C SER A 295 10.54 -12.07 18.86
N TYR A 296 11.72 -11.74 19.38
CA TYR A 296 12.77 -11.09 18.58
C TYR A 296 13.17 -11.98 17.40
N GLU A 297 13.46 -13.26 17.66
CA GLU A 297 13.87 -14.25 16.64
C GLU A 297 12.79 -14.46 15.58
N TYR A 298 11.51 -14.45 15.97
CA TYR A 298 10.41 -14.50 15.02
C TYR A 298 10.39 -13.25 14.13
N THR A 299 10.54 -12.08 14.72
CA THR A 299 10.54 -10.81 13.98
C THR A 299 11.70 -10.75 13.00
N GLU A 300 12.91 -11.13 13.42
CA GLU A 300 14.10 -11.17 12.56
C GLU A 300 13.98 -12.18 11.42
N LEU A 301 13.32 -13.33 11.64
CA LEU A 301 13.11 -14.32 10.58
C LEU A 301 12.09 -13.85 9.52
N MET A 302 11.13 -13.02 9.93
CA MET A 302 9.99 -12.63 9.11
C MET A 302 10.19 -11.30 8.36
N THR A 303 11.25 -10.56 8.69
CA THR A 303 11.58 -9.22 8.14
C THR A 303 12.69 -9.34 7.11
#